data_AF-H9MDD2-F1
#
_entry.id   AF-H9MDD2-F1
#
_cell.length_a   1.000
_cell.length_b   1.000
_cell.length_c   1.000
_cell.angle_alpha   90.00
_cell.angle_beta   90.00
_cell.angle_gamma   90.00
#
_symmetry.space_group_name_H-M   'P 1'
#
loop_
_entity.id
_entity.type
_entity.pdbx_description
1 polymer ?
#
loop_
_entity_poly.entity_id
_entity_poly.type
_entity_poly.pdbx_seq_one_letter_code
_entity_poly.pdbx_strand_id
1 'polypeptide(L)' 'SDFKVAGRILKDVLGIPHSSMSTRKIVVELCRIVAERGARLAGAGVVGILKKIGRDNVNEAAGKKRTVVAMDGGLYE' A
#
# COMPACT_ATOMS: atom_id res chain seq x y z
N SER A 1 3.80 -18.29 -4.09
CA SER A 1 3.08 -17.81 -2.89
C SER A 1 3.99 -16.91 -2.10
N ASP A 2 3.42 -15.94 -1.41
CA ASP A 2 4.14 -14.89 -0.68
C ASP A 2 5.05 -15.47 0.41
N PHE A 3 4.68 -16.61 1.01
CA PHE A 3 5.52 -17.30 1.98
C PHE A 3 6.84 -17.84 1.38
N LYS A 4 6.86 -18.23 0.09
CA LYS A 4 8.10 -18.62 -0.59
C LYS A 4 8.99 -17.41 -0.85
N VAL A 5 8.39 -16.26 -1.20
CA VAL A 5 9.11 -15.00 -1.37
C VAL A 5 9.69 -14.54 -0.05
N ALA A 6 8.87 -14.47 1.01
CA ALA A 6 9.32 -14.13 2.35
C ALA A 6 10.43 -15.08 2.83
N GLY A 7 10.29 -16.39 2.59
CA GLY A 7 11.34 -17.37 2.91
C GLY A 7 12.66 -17.10 2.19
N ARG A 8 12.63 -16.73 0.91
CA ARG A 8 13.83 -16.35 0.14
C ARG A 8 14.44 -15.04 0.64
N ILE A 9 13.64 -13.99 0.85
CA ILE A 9 14.14 -12.70 1.36
C ILE A 9 14.77 -12.87 2.75
N LEU A 10 14.11 -13.61 3.65
CA LEU A 10 14.65 -13.90 4.98
C LEU A 10 16.01 -14.59 4.89
N LYS A 11 16.21 -15.50 3.94
CA LYS A 11 17.47 -16.21 3.75
C LYS A 11 18.53 -15.34 3.06
N ASP A 12 18.22 -14.85 1.88
CA ASP A 12 19.19 -14.30 0.92
C ASP A 12 19.54 -12.85 1.23
N VAL A 13 18.59 -12.09 1.81
CA VAL A 13 18.79 -10.66 2.14
C VAL A 13 19.08 -10.49 3.64
N LEU A 14 18.33 -11.19 4.49
CA LEU A 14 18.42 -11.02 5.95
C LEU A 14 19.29 -12.08 6.64
N GLY A 15 19.85 -13.05 5.90
CA GLY A 15 20.80 -14.03 6.43
C GLY A 15 20.19 -15.05 7.39
N ILE A 16 18.87 -15.25 7.38
CA ILE A 16 18.15 -16.21 8.24
C ILE A 16 17.97 -17.52 7.46
N PRO A 17 18.85 -18.53 7.66
CA PRO A 17 18.98 -19.68 6.76
C PRO A 17 17.73 -20.57 6.73
N HIS A 18 17.03 -20.67 7.86
CA HIS A 18 15.81 -21.46 8.00
C HIS A 18 14.74 -20.65 8.73
N SER A 19 13.53 -20.69 8.21
CA SER A 19 12.36 -20.06 8.82
C SER A 19 11.16 -20.99 8.71
N SER A 20 10.41 -21.11 9.80
CA SER A 20 9.21 -21.95 9.83
C SER A 20 8.10 -21.37 8.94
N MET A 21 7.14 -22.20 8.54
CA MET A 21 5.95 -21.72 7.84
C MET A 21 5.15 -20.71 8.67
N SER A 22 5.08 -20.89 9.99
CA SER A 22 4.41 -19.96 10.91
C SER A 22 5.10 -18.59 10.94
N THR A 23 6.44 -18.56 11.02
CA THR A 23 7.22 -17.33 10.96
C THR A 23 6.98 -16.58 9.64
N ARG A 24 7.00 -17.29 8.51
CA ARG A 24 6.78 -16.67 7.19
C ARG A 24 5.37 -16.08 7.06
N LYS A 25 4.36 -16.71 7.67
CA LYS A 25 3.00 -16.15 7.73
C LYS A 25 2.96 -14.83 8.49
N ILE A 26 3.60 -14.78 9.67
CA ILE A 26 3.68 -13.56 10.49
C ILE A 26 4.38 -12.45 9.73
N VAL A 27 5.50 -12.75 9.04
CA VAL A 27 6.24 -11.76 8.26
C VAL A 27 5.38 -11.16 7.14
N VAL A 28 4.68 -12.00 6.37
CA VAL A 28 3.79 -11.52 5.30
C VAL A 28 2.66 -10.65 5.88
N GLU A 29 2.05 -11.07 6.98
CA GLU A 29 0.97 -10.30 7.62
C GLU A 29 1.48 -8.95 8.16
N LEU A 30 2.69 -8.91 8.73
CA LEU A 30 3.31 -7.67 9.18
C LEU A 30 3.55 -6.71 8.00
N CYS A 31 4.10 -7.21 6.89
CA CYS A 31 4.29 -6.43 5.67
C CYS A 31 2.95 -5.89 5.15
N ARG A 32 1.88 -6.70 5.17
CA ARG A 32 0.54 -6.28 4.78
C ARG A 32 0.04 -5.12 5.66
N ILE A 33 0.14 -5.25 6.98
CA ILE A 33 -0.28 -4.20 7.93
C ILE A 33 0.48 -2.89 7.67
N VAL A 34 1.81 -2.97 7.50
CA VAL A 34 2.65 -1.78 7.25
C VAL A 34 2.30 -1.13 5.91
N ALA A 35 2.17 -1.94 4.84
CA ALA A 35 1.83 -1.46 3.51
C ALA A 35 0.43 -0.84 3.46
N GLU A 36 -0.58 -1.49 4.05
CA GLU A 36 -1.95 -0.98 4.11
C GLU A 36 -2.04 0.33 4.88
N ARG A 37 -1.34 0.43 6.01
CA ARG A 37 -1.27 1.69 6.76
C ARG A 37 -0.66 2.80 5.91
N GLY A 38 0.48 2.52 5.25
CA GLY A 38 1.15 3.48 4.37
C GLY A 38 0.25 3.94 3.23
N ALA A 39 -0.38 3.00 2.53
CA ALA A 39 -1.30 3.27 1.42
C ALA A 39 -2.53 4.10 1.87
N ARG A 40 -3.12 3.79 3.03
CA ARG A 40 -4.26 4.56 3.58
C ARG A 40 -3.87 5.98 3.95
N LEU A 41 -2.71 6.17 4.57
CA LEU A 41 -2.20 7.50 4.90
C LEU A 41 -1.89 8.32 3.64
N ALA A 42 -1.25 7.72 2.64
CA ALA A 42 -1.02 8.35 1.35
C ALA A 42 -2.32 8.75 0.67
N GLY A 43 -3.32 7.85 0.63
CA GLY A 43 -4.66 8.13 0.13
C GLY A 43 -5.36 9.26 0.88
N ALA A 44 -5.24 9.30 2.21
CA ALA A 44 -5.76 10.40 3.02
C ALA A 44 -5.11 11.74 2.65
N GLY A 45 -3.81 11.75 2.34
CA GLY A 45 -3.10 12.92 1.82
C GLY A 45 -3.66 13.41 0.49
N VAL A 46 -3.86 12.49 -0.47
CA VAL A 46 -4.49 12.79 -1.77
C VAL A 46 -5.88 13.38 -1.56
N VAL A 47 -6.72 12.76 -0.73
CA VAL A 47 -8.06 13.27 -0.39
C VAL A 47 -7.97 14.66 0.25
N GLY A 48 -7.00 14.90 1.13
CA GLY A 48 -6.75 16.22 1.72
C GLY A 48 -6.46 17.29 0.68
N ILE A 49 -5.67 16.98 -0.35
CA ILE A 49 -5.41 17.88 -1.49
C ILE A 49 -6.70 18.12 -2.27
N LEU A 50 -7.46 17.07 -2.59
CA LEU A 50 -8.73 17.19 -3.32
C LEU A 50 -9.72 18.10 -2.58
N LYS A 51 -9.83 17.96 -1.25
CA LYS A 51 -10.63 18.86 -0.40
C LYS A 51 -10.15 20.29 -0.50
N LYS A 52 -8.84 20.52 -0.41
CA LYS A 52 -8.24 21.85 -0.47
C LYS A 52 -8.54 22.58 -1.79
N ILE A 53 -8.62 21.86 -2.90
CA ILE A 53 -8.95 22.41 -4.23
C ILE A 53 -10.44 22.30 -4.58
N GLY A 54 -11.31 21.91 -3.64
CA GLY A 54 -12.77 21.82 -3.82
C GLY A 54 -13.23 20.70 -4.77
N ARG A 55 -12.41 19.66 -4.93
CA ARG A 55 -12.64 18.50 -5.82
C ARG A 55 -13.10 17.24 -5.07
N ASP A 56 -13.41 17.34 -3.79
CA ASP A 56 -13.98 16.29 -2.94
C ASP A 56 -15.52 16.20 -3.01
N ASN A 57 -16.17 17.19 -3.62
CA ASN A 57 -17.62 17.26 -3.71
C ASN A 57 -18.19 16.19 -4.67
N VAL A 58 -18.88 15.19 -4.11
CA VAL A 58 -19.61 14.13 -4.83
C VAL A 58 -21.07 14.53 -5.10
N ASN A 59 -21.41 15.83 -5.07
CA ASN A 59 -22.79 16.28 -5.26
C ASN A 59 -23.37 15.73 -6.58
N GLU A 60 -24.32 14.81 -6.46
CA GLU A 60 -24.89 14.07 -7.59
C GLU A 60 -25.58 14.98 -8.62
N ALA A 61 -26.05 16.15 -8.20
CA ALA A 61 -26.70 17.14 -9.05
C ALA A 61 -25.77 17.83 -10.06
N ALA A 62 -24.44 17.81 -9.85
CA ALA A 62 -23.47 18.50 -10.72
C ALA A 62 -22.67 17.54 -11.63
N GLY A 63 -22.99 16.24 -11.60
CA GLY A 63 -22.25 15.20 -12.30
C GLY A 63 -20.89 14.88 -11.65
N LYS A 64 -20.45 13.61 -11.77
CA LYS A 64 -19.14 13.17 -11.24
C LYS A 64 -18.01 13.98 -11.89
N LYS A 65 -17.36 14.86 -11.12
CA LYS A 65 -16.15 15.57 -11.56
C LYS A 65 -14.97 14.60 -11.62
N ARG A 66 -14.57 14.20 -12.83
CA ARG A 66 -13.37 13.40 -13.04
C ARG A 66 -12.15 14.21 -12.60
N THR A 67 -11.35 13.63 -11.70
CA THR A 67 -10.04 14.16 -11.30
C THR A 67 -8.99 13.11 -11.61
N VAL A 68 -7.86 13.55 -12.16
CA VAL A 68 -6.73 12.67 -12.48
C VAL A 68 -5.58 13.05 -11.56
N VAL A 69 -4.97 12.05 -10.93
CA VAL A 69 -3.78 12.19 -10.11
C VAL A 69 -2.68 11.40 -10.80
N ALA A 70 -1.62 12.09 -11.22
CA ALA A 70 -0.43 11.43 -11.75
C ALA A 70 0.38 10.90 -10.57
N MET A 71 0.73 9.61 -10.62
CA MET A 71 1.49 8.90 -9.59
C MET A 71 2.74 8.31 -10.25
N ASP A 72 3.85 8.33 -9.53
CA ASP A 72 5.14 7.78 -9.96
C ASP A 72 5.88 7.16 -8.75
N GLY A 73 6.83 6.28 -9.02
CA GLY A 73 7.69 5.60 -8.06
C GLY A 73 7.36 4.12 -7.89
N GLY A 74 8.38 3.29 -7.73
CA GLY A 74 8.26 1.81 -7.79
C GLY A 74 7.42 1.13 -6.69
N LEU A 75 6.83 1.87 -5.75
CA LEU A 75 5.80 1.35 -4.84
C LEU A 75 4.37 1.52 -5.39
N TYR A 76 4.18 2.49 -6.28
CA TYR A 76 2.92 2.79 -6.94
C TYR A 76 2.77 2.11 -8.32
N GLU A 77 3.86 1.55 -8.86
CA GLU A 77 3.89 0.65 -10.02
C GLU A 77 3.53 -0.79 -9.64
#